data_AF-A0A955EKM4-F1
#
_entry.id   AF-A0A955EKM4-F1
#
_cell.length_a   1.000
_cell.length_b   1.000
_cell.length_c   1.000
_cell.angle_alpha   90.00
_cell.angle_beta   90.00
_cell.angle_gamma   90.00
#
_symmetry.space_group_name_H-M   'P 1'
#
loop_
_entity.id
_entity.type
_entity.pdbx_description
1 polymer ?
#
loop_
_entity_poly.entity_id
_entity_poly.type
_entity_poly.pdbx_seq_one_letter_code
_entity_poly.pdbx_strand_id
1 'polypeptide(L)'
;MIAGHTRVDAIDDIENQRIKRAIDAGYDISNWSESTVNCKIYENISPAEILALQMDENLHEKPSQERTAIAMVETYYYGLENGNWSNTSEFAEINRNKFSKKALEAALIFSNLSEEIREYVFVGAVPYGPIVELGRTVEPHRRYLANKYFDSDYELLSEEDQFEIEDEILLWNASKVAFIQSKRLNISNAKKHFGSLIENWDAHNPAEDKALRLFVDPDKEWIDHRRRTRAELKKRIQEVSELTTSSAFRSLQLHIEVMKPNSDEAGVMLETLEQGMGMFQDKFSKVVAGAGVVAVLKTDKH
;
A
#
# COMPACT_ATOMS: atom_id res chain seq x y z
N MET A 1 -2.91 -17.06 19.21
CA MET A 1 -1.82 -16.28 19.85
C MET A 1 -1.97 -14.83 19.41
N ILE A 2 -1.92 -13.86 20.34
CA ILE A 2 -2.18 -12.43 20.02
C ILE A 2 -0.91 -11.77 19.45
N ALA A 3 0.24 -11.97 20.11
CA ALA A 3 1.55 -11.49 19.69
C ALA A 3 2.63 -12.54 20.00
N GLY A 4 3.78 -12.45 19.32
CA GLY A 4 4.93 -13.32 19.59
C GLY A 4 5.10 -14.52 18.66
N HIS A 5 4.39 -14.60 17.52
CA HIS A 5 4.52 -15.68 16.53
C HIS A 5 5.99 -15.98 16.19
N THR A 6 6.77 -14.98 15.77
CA THR A 6 8.20 -15.14 15.45
C THR A 6 9.06 -15.62 16.63
N ARG A 7 8.71 -15.24 17.87
CA ARG A 7 9.44 -15.71 19.06
C ARG A 7 9.14 -17.17 19.35
N VAL A 8 7.90 -17.60 19.13
CA VAL A 8 7.53 -19.01 19.28
C VAL A 8 8.19 -19.85 18.21
N ASP A 9 8.14 -19.41 16.95
CA ASP A 9 8.84 -20.10 15.85
C ASP A 9 10.35 -20.25 16.15
N ALA A 10 10.99 -19.19 16.68
CA ALA A 10 12.40 -19.24 17.06
C ALA A 10 12.69 -20.18 18.23
N ILE A 11 11.80 -20.27 19.23
CA ILE A 11 11.93 -21.21 20.35
C ILE A 11 11.80 -22.64 19.83
N ASP A 12 10.82 -22.89 18.96
CA ASP A 12 10.60 -24.20 18.34
C ASP A 12 11.80 -24.61 17.49
N ASP A 13 12.36 -23.71 16.69
CA ASP A 13 13.57 -23.95 15.90
C ASP A 13 14.78 -24.29 16.78
N ILE A 14 14.98 -23.56 17.88
CA ILE A 14 16.07 -23.80 18.84
C ILE A 14 15.90 -25.18 19.50
N GLU A 15 14.68 -25.53 19.93
CA GLU A 15 14.43 -26.82 20.57
C GLU A 15 14.59 -27.96 19.56
N ASN A 16 14.09 -27.80 18.33
CA ASN A 16 14.28 -28.77 17.25
C ASN A 16 15.77 -29.01 16.96
N GLN A 17 16.60 -27.95 16.95
CA GLN A 17 18.05 -28.08 16.81
C GLN A 17 18.70 -28.81 18.00
N ARG A 18 18.23 -28.52 19.22
CA ARG A 18 18.72 -29.19 20.43
C ARG A 18 18.38 -30.67 20.43
N ILE A 19 17.13 -31.02 20.11
CA ILE A 19 16.65 -32.40 19.98
C ILE A 19 17.49 -33.14 18.94
N LYS A 20 17.69 -32.54 17.76
CA LYS A 20 18.51 -33.13 16.71
C LYS A 20 19.94 -33.43 17.18
N ARG A 21 20.60 -32.47 17.85
CA ARG A 21 21.96 -32.68 18.41
C ARG A 21 21.99 -33.78 19.47
N ALA A 22 20.94 -33.90 20.28
CA ALA A 22 20.85 -34.93 21.31
C ALA A 22 20.70 -36.34 20.70
N ILE A 23 19.87 -36.48 19.66
CA ILE A 23 19.75 -37.73 18.88
C ILE A 23 21.09 -38.08 18.23
N ASP A 24 21.73 -37.11 17.56
CA ASP A 24 23.02 -37.32 16.87
C ASP A 24 24.14 -37.71 17.86
N ALA A 25 24.04 -37.27 19.12
CA ALA A 25 24.96 -37.63 20.20
C ALA A 25 24.57 -38.92 20.95
N GLY A 26 23.48 -39.60 20.56
CA GLY A 26 23.06 -40.90 21.11
C GLY A 26 22.27 -40.84 22.42
N TYR A 27 21.69 -39.69 22.78
CA TYR A 27 20.82 -39.58 23.95
C TYR A 27 19.40 -40.12 23.66
N ASP A 28 18.81 -40.82 24.63
CA ASP A 28 17.39 -41.18 24.60
C ASP A 28 16.53 -39.98 25.04
N ILE A 29 15.72 -39.48 24.10
CA ILE A 29 14.88 -38.30 24.26
C ILE A 29 13.40 -38.62 24.53
N SER A 30 13.04 -39.91 24.64
CA SER A 30 11.64 -40.37 24.77
C SER A 30 10.90 -39.78 25.98
N ASN A 31 11.63 -39.36 27.02
CA ASN A 31 11.09 -38.78 28.24
C ASN A 31 11.35 -37.27 28.40
N TRP A 32 11.79 -36.59 27.34
CA TRP A 32 11.98 -35.14 27.42
C TRP A 32 10.64 -34.43 27.42
N SER A 33 10.49 -33.42 28.28
CA SER A 33 9.29 -32.59 28.33
C SER A 33 9.20 -31.72 27.08
N GLU A 34 7.99 -31.52 26.56
CA GLU A 34 7.72 -30.57 25.49
C GLU A 34 8.16 -29.14 25.88
N SER A 35 8.50 -28.34 24.87
CA SER A 35 8.82 -26.92 25.04
C SER A 35 7.68 -26.18 25.73
N THR A 36 7.96 -25.59 26.89
CA THR A 36 6.99 -24.73 27.59
C THR A 36 7.21 -23.28 27.22
N VAL A 37 6.18 -22.63 26.67
CA VAL A 37 6.19 -21.18 26.40
C VAL A 37 5.36 -20.47 27.47
N ASN A 38 5.98 -19.56 28.21
CA ASN A 38 5.27 -18.70 29.15
C ASN A 38 4.46 -17.64 28.38
N CYS A 39 3.16 -17.57 28.65
CA CYS A 39 2.26 -16.63 27.98
C CYS A 39 1.39 -15.86 28.98
N LYS A 40 0.99 -14.65 28.59
CA LYS A 40 -0.07 -13.90 29.26
C LYS A 40 -1.42 -14.40 28.72
N ILE A 41 -2.31 -14.81 29.61
CA ILE A 41 -3.66 -15.26 29.26
C ILE A 41 -4.60 -14.08 29.44
N TYR A 42 -5.39 -13.80 28.40
CA TYR A 42 -6.44 -12.78 28.41
C TYR A 42 -7.78 -13.46 28.12
N GLU A 43 -8.80 -13.16 28.92
CA GLU A 43 -10.15 -13.71 28.78
C GLU A 43 -11.13 -12.63 28.27
N ASN A 44 -12.08 -13.02 27.41
CA ASN A 44 -13.18 -12.17 26.93
C ASN A 44 -12.75 -10.82 26.30
N ILE A 45 -11.65 -10.82 25.55
CA ILE A 45 -11.14 -9.62 24.87
C ILE A 45 -11.85 -9.33 23.55
N SER A 46 -12.10 -8.05 23.30
CA SER A 46 -12.65 -7.55 22.03
C SER A 46 -11.58 -7.46 20.93
N PRO A 47 -11.95 -7.46 19.64
CA PRO A 47 -11.00 -7.27 18.54
C PRO A 47 -10.17 -5.98 18.67
N ALA A 48 -10.77 -4.88 19.14
CA ALA A 48 -10.05 -3.64 19.39
C ALA A 48 -8.99 -3.77 20.49
N GLU A 49 -9.23 -4.61 21.51
CA GLU A 49 -8.24 -4.92 22.55
C GLU A 49 -7.14 -5.84 22.03
N ILE A 50 -7.47 -6.81 21.17
CA ILE A 50 -6.48 -7.65 20.48
C ILE A 50 -5.50 -6.76 19.70
N LEU A 51 -6.00 -5.80 18.93
CA LEU A 51 -5.16 -4.89 18.16
C LEU A 51 -4.33 -3.96 19.03
N ALA A 52 -4.92 -3.38 20.08
CA ALA A 52 -4.17 -2.55 21.02
C ALA A 52 -3.04 -3.35 21.68
N LEU A 53 -3.31 -4.58 22.11
CA LEU A 53 -2.31 -5.50 22.64
C LEU A 53 -1.22 -5.83 21.62
N GLN A 54 -1.57 -6.02 20.34
CA GLN A 54 -0.58 -6.24 19.28
C GLN A 54 0.32 -5.01 19.05
N MET A 55 -0.22 -3.81 19.17
CA MET A 55 0.56 -2.57 19.06
C MET A 55 1.48 -2.36 20.27
N ASP A 56 1.00 -2.70 21.46
CA ASP A 56 1.71 -2.48 22.73
C ASP A 56 2.77 -3.56 23.02
N GLU A 57 2.47 -4.84 22.76
CA GLU A 57 3.37 -5.98 23.07
C GLU A 57 4.50 -6.14 22.04
N ASN A 58 4.40 -5.50 20.87
CA ASN A 58 5.46 -5.47 19.86
C ASN A 58 6.53 -4.42 20.20
N LEU A 59 7.19 -4.61 21.35
CA LEU A 59 8.23 -3.73 21.91
C LEU A 59 9.46 -3.59 21.01
N HIS A 60 9.81 -4.62 20.24
CA HIS A 60 11.01 -4.65 19.41
C HIS A 60 10.76 -4.16 17.98
N GLU A 61 9.55 -4.35 17.45
CA GLU A 61 9.18 -3.95 16.09
C GLU A 61 7.68 -3.67 16.04
N LYS A 62 7.30 -2.39 16.16
CA LYS A 62 5.90 -2.00 16.07
C LYS A 62 5.34 -2.38 14.69
N PRO A 63 4.08 -2.87 14.61
CA PRO A 63 3.44 -3.10 13.32
C PRO A 63 3.52 -1.84 12.45
N SER A 64 3.73 -2.02 11.16
CA SER A 64 3.76 -0.90 10.23
C SER A 64 2.41 -0.17 10.17
N GLN A 65 2.42 1.10 9.77
CA GLN A 65 1.24 1.96 9.84
C GLN A 65 0.12 1.44 8.94
N GLU A 66 0.45 0.95 7.76
CA GLU A 66 -0.49 0.38 6.78
C GLU A 66 -1.14 -0.93 7.28
N ARG A 67 -0.39 -1.78 8.00
CA ARG A 67 -0.96 -2.99 8.62
C ARG A 67 -1.90 -2.63 9.77
N THR A 68 -1.51 -1.64 10.57
CA THR A 68 -2.37 -1.10 11.63
C THR A 68 -3.64 -0.48 11.06
N ALA A 69 -3.55 0.21 9.92
CA ALA A 69 -4.68 0.81 9.24
C ALA A 69 -5.71 -0.23 8.76
N ILE A 70 -5.27 -1.31 8.10
CA ILE A 70 -6.16 -2.41 7.70
C ILE A 70 -6.90 -2.98 8.92
N ALA A 71 -6.15 -3.33 9.96
CA ALA A 71 -6.72 -3.94 11.15
C ALA A 71 -7.73 -3.01 11.85
N MET A 72 -7.44 -1.70 11.87
CA MET A 72 -8.37 -0.69 12.41
C MET A 72 -9.67 -0.61 11.61
N VAL A 73 -9.60 -0.69 10.29
CA VAL A 73 -10.77 -0.69 9.40
C VAL A 73 -11.59 -1.98 9.55
N GLU A 74 -10.93 -3.14 9.57
CA GLU A 74 -11.59 -4.43 9.82
C GLU A 74 -12.30 -4.44 11.18
N THR A 75 -11.63 -3.93 12.22
CA THR A 75 -12.24 -3.81 13.54
C THR A 75 -13.45 -2.90 13.49
N TYR A 76 -13.35 -1.74 12.83
CA TYR A 76 -14.44 -0.79 12.65
C TYR A 76 -15.66 -1.44 12.00
N TYR A 77 -15.49 -2.17 10.89
CA TYR A 77 -16.60 -2.85 10.22
C TYR A 77 -17.16 -4.02 11.04
N TYR A 78 -16.31 -4.80 11.71
CA TYR A 78 -16.77 -5.86 12.60
C TYR A 78 -17.72 -5.33 13.69
N GLY A 79 -17.40 -4.20 14.32
CA GLY A 79 -18.30 -3.67 15.35
C GLY A 79 -19.52 -2.94 14.79
N LEU A 80 -19.51 -2.47 13.54
CA LEU A 80 -20.73 -2.05 12.86
C LEU A 80 -21.68 -3.24 12.66
N GLU A 81 -21.16 -4.37 12.17
CA GLU A 81 -21.96 -5.59 11.92
C GLU A 81 -22.55 -6.19 13.20
N ASN A 82 -21.82 -6.11 14.31
CA ASN A 82 -22.25 -6.63 15.61
C ASN A 82 -23.01 -5.62 16.48
N GLY A 83 -23.27 -4.40 15.97
CA GLY A 83 -23.99 -3.35 16.71
C GLY A 83 -23.22 -2.82 17.93
N ASN A 84 -21.90 -2.96 17.95
CA ASN A 84 -21.03 -2.40 19.00
C ASN A 84 -20.90 -0.87 18.89
N TRP A 85 -21.13 -0.33 17.68
CA TRP A 85 -21.25 1.10 17.39
C TRP A 85 -22.01 1.28 16.06
N SER A 86 -22.44 2.51 15.78
CA SER A 86 -23.24 2.87 14.60
C SER A 86 -22.49 3.73 13.60
N ASN A 87 -21.39 4.38 14.01
CA ASN A 87 -20.65 5.30 13.16
C ASN A 87 -19.19 5.48 13.61
N THR A 88 -18.39 6.12 12.76
CA THR A 88 -16.96 6.39 12.99
C THR A 88 -16.70 7.23 14.24
N SER A 89 -17.61 8.13 14.62
CA SER A 89 -17.44 9.01 15.78
C SER A 89 -17.60 8.22 17.09
N GLU A 90 -18.60 7.35 17.15
CA GLU A 90 -18.84 6.45 18.29
C GLU A 90 -17.68 5.47 18.46
N PHE A 91 -17.21 4.85 17.37
CA PHE A 91 -16.01 3.99 17.42
C PHE A 91 -14.78 4.74 17.95
N ALA A 92 -14.54 5.96 17.47
CA ALA A 92 -13.41 6.78 17.89
C ALA A 92 -13.51 7.23 19.35
N GLU A 93 -14.72 7.41 19.87
CA GLU A 93 -14.96 7.77 21.27
C GLU A 93 -14.69 6.58 22.19
N ILE A 94 -15.28 5.41 21.89
CA ILE A 94 -15.08 4.17 22.64
C ILE A 94 -13.61 3.78 22.66
N ASN A 95 -12.91 3.96 21.54
CA ASN A 95 -11.51 3.56 21.37
C ASN A 95 -10.52 4.73 21.49
N ARG A 96 -10.91 5.87 22.08
CA ARG A 96 -10.09 7.10 22.17
C ARG A 96 -8.69 6.88 22.76
N ASN A 97 -8.58 5.96 23.73
CA ASN A 97 -7.30 5.66 24.38
C ASN A 97 -6.45 4.66 23.60
N LYS A 98 -7.01 4.00 22.57
CA LYS A 98 -6.35 3.01 21.72
C LYS A 98 -5.93 3.61 20.39
N PHE A 99 -6.80 4.43 19.78
CA PHE A 99 -6.57 5.02 18.46
C PHE A 99 -6.96 6.50 18.44
N SER A 100 -6.20 7.31 17.68
CA SER A 100 -6.60 8.70 17.44
C SER A 100 -7.66 8.77 16.33
N LYS A 101 -8.62 9.71 16.44
CA LYS A 101 -9.62 9.96 15.39
C LYS A 101 -8.98 10.21 14.02
N LYS A 102 -7.83 10.89 13.98
CA LYS A 102 -7.07 11.14 12.74
C LYS A 102 -6.49 9.87 12.14
N ALA A 103 -6.08 8.91 12.96
CA ALA A 103 -5.57 7.62 12.49
C ALA A 103 -6.71 6.79 11.86
N LEU A 104 -7.90 6.80 12.47
CA LEU A 104 -9.08 6.15 11.88
C LEU A 104 -9.48 6.78 10.55
N GLU A 105 -9.54 8.11 10.48
CA GLU A 105 -9.85 8.81 9.23
C GLU A 105 -8.84 8.46 8.13
N ALA A 106 -7.54 8.49 8.44
CA ALA A 106 -6.49 8.10 7.51
C ALA A 106 -6.61 6.62 7.08
N ALA A 107 -6.97 5.73 7.99
CA ALA A 107 -7.14 4.30 7.71
C ALA A 107 -8.33 4.05 6.79
N LEU A 108 -9.47 4.71 7.02
CA LEU A 108 -10.64 4.63 6.15
C LEU A 108 -10.33 5.19 4.75
N ILE A 109 -9.66 6.34 4.66
CA ILE A 109 -9.22 6.91 3.38
C ILE A 109 -8.28 5.94 2.65
N PHE A 110 -7.32 5.35 3.36
CA PHE A 110 -6.44 4.35 2.79
C PHE A 110 -7.21 3.13 2.27
N SER A 111 -8.28 2.72 2.98
CA SER A 111 -9.11 1.58 2.55
C SER A 111 -9.94 1.82 1.30
N ASN A 112 -10.17 3.08 0.91
CA ASN A 112 -10.88 3.44 -0.32
C ASN A 112 -10.01 3.28 -1.58
N LEU A 113 -8.69 3.13 -1.42
CA LEU A 113 -7.81 2.80 -2.54
C LEU A 113 -7.96 1.32 -2.91
N SER A 114 -7.85 1.02 -4.20
CA SER A 114 -7.85 -0.36 -4.68
C SER A 114 -6.70 -1.16 -4.05
N GLU A 115 -6.85 -2.48 -4.00
CA GLU A 115 -5.84 -3.38 -3.44
C GLU A 115 -4.49 -3.19 -4.14
N GLU A 116 -4.51 -3.07 -5.47
CA GLU A 116 -3.32 -2.86 -6.29
C GLU A 116 -2.58 -1.57 -5.91
N ILE A 117 -3.30 -0.50 -5.60
CA ILE A 117 -2.69 0.76 -5.18
C ILE A 117 -2.15 0.68 -3.74
N ARG A 118 -2.83 -0.04 -2.85
CA ARG A 118 -2.36 -0.25 -1.47
C ARG A 118 -1.09 -1.11 -1.42
N GLU A 119 -0.92 -2.06 -2.34
CA GLU A 119 0.24 -2.96 -2.40
C GLU A 119 1.57 -2.20 -2.53
N TYR A 120 1.57 -1.04 -3.20
CA TYR A 120 2.77 -0.19 -3.27
C TYR A 120 3.28 0.28 -1.90
N VAL A 121 2.40 0.44 -0.91
CA VAL A 121 2.80 0.75 0.46
C VAL A 121 3.38 -0.50 1.14
N PHE A 122 2.75 -1.66 0.97
CA PHE A 122 3.20 -2.92 1.57
C PHE A 122 4.57 -3.39 1.07
N VAL A 123 4.87 -3.20 -0.22
CA VAL A 123 6.20 -3.48 -0.78
C VAL A 123 7.24 -2.39 -0.47
N GLY A 124 6.83 -1.32 0.22
CA GLY A 124 7.71 -0.20 0.58
C GLY A 124 8.15 0.67 -0.61
N ALA A 125 7.37 0.69 -1.69
CA ALA A 125 7.64 1.57 -2.84
C ALA A 125 7.34 3.04 -2.52
N VAL A 126 6.31 3.28 -1.71
CA VAL A 126 5.84 4.61 -1.31
C VAL A 126 5.43 4.63 0.17
N PRO A 127 5.60 5.77 0.88
CA PRO A 127 5.21 5.85 2.28
C PRO A 127 3.67 5.92 2.43
N TYR A 128 3.16 5.40 3.56
CA TYR A 128 1.72 5.41 3.89
C TYR A 128 1.08 6.81 3.84
N GLY A 129 1.69 7.79 4.50
CA GLY A 129 1.09 9.13 4.62
C GLY A 129 0.82 9.85 3.28
N PRO A 130 1.79 9.97 2.35
CA PRO A 130 1.54 10.47 1.00
C PRO A 130 0.44 9.72 0.23
N ILE A 131 0.31 8.40 0.45
CA ILE A 131 -0.71 7.58 -0.19
C ILE A 131 -2.09 7.82 0.42
N VAL A 132 -2.20 8.09 1.71
CA VAL A 132 -3.46 8.57 2.30
C VAL A 132 -3.91 9.89 1.65
N GLU A 133 -3.00 10.81 1.37
CA GLU A 133 -3.34 12.06 0.67
C GLU A 133 -3.77 11.82 -0.79
N LEU A 134 -3.24 10.79 -1.46
CA LEU A 134 -3.78 10.30 -2.73
C LEU A 134 -5.17 9.68 -2.55
N GLY A 135 -5.41 8.88 -1.50
CA GLY A 135 -6.74 8.33 -1.22
C GLY A 135 -7.83 9.39 -1.07
N ARG A 136 -7.49 10.58 -0.56
CA ARG A 136 -8.43 11.72 -0.47
C ARG A 136 -8.92 12.21 -1.84
N THR A 137 -8.21 11.89 -2.93
CA THR A 137 -8.58 12.33 -4.29
C THR A 137 -9.59 11.41 -4.96
N VAL A 138 -9.81 10.19 -4.46
CA VAL A 138 -10.64 9.18 -5.14
C VAL A 138 -12.07 9.67 -5.36
N GLU A 139 -12.79 10.06 -4.29
CA GLU A 139 -14.18 10.52 -4.40
C GLU A 139 -14.32 11.82 -5.22
N PRO A 140 -13.51 12.88 -5.01
CA PRO A 140 -13.58 14.06 -5.85
C PRO A 140 -13.27 13.77 -7.32
N HIS A 141 -12.30 12.90 -7.61
CA HIS A 141 -11.95 12.55 -8.98
C HIS A 141 -13.08 11.77 -9.65
N ARG A 142 -13.66 10.78 -8.96
CA ARG A 142 -14.83 10.02 -9.43
C ARG A 142 -15.99 10.92 -9.78
N ARG A 143 -16.37 11.82 -8.88
CA ARG A 143 -17.43 12.82 -9.12
C ARG A 143 -17.10 13.71 -10.33
N TYR A 144 -15.85 14.16 -10.43
CA TYR A 144 -15.41 14.97 -11.56
C TYR A 144 -15.50 14.23 -12.88
N LEU A 145 -15.03 12.98 -12.97
CA LEU A 145 -15.09 12.18 -14.19
C LEU A 145 -16.54 11.90 -14.61
N ALA A 146 -17.40 11.51 -13.67
CA ALA A 146 -18.82 11.27 -13.93
C ALA A 146 -19.52 12.52 -14.50
N ASN A 147 -19.32 13.68 -13.86
CA ASN A 147 -19.92 14.92 -14.32
C ASN A 147 -19.33 15.38 -15.67
N LYS A 148 -18.01 15.31 -15.83
CA LYS A 148 -17.30 15.84 -17.00
C LYS A 148 -17.47 15.00 -18.26
N TYR A 149 -17.58 13.68 -18.16
CA TYR A 149 -17.65 12.81 -19.34
C TYR A 149 -19.01 12.17 -19.55
N PHE A 150 -19.83 12.04 -18.50
CA PHE A 150 -21.11 11.33 -18.57
C PHE A 150 -22.33 12.20 -18.22
N ASP A 151 -22.13 13.49 -17.90
CA ASP A 151 -23.21 14.44 -17.53
C ASP A 151 -24.09 13.97 -16.36
N SER A 152 -23.53 13.17 -15.44
CA SER A 152 -24.29 12.51 -14.38
C SER A 152 -23.51 12.42 -13.08
N ASP A 153 -24.24 12.19 -11.99
CA ASP A 153 -23.66 11.68 -10.74
C ASP A 153 -23.26 10.22 -10.92
N TYR A 154 -22.17 9.82 -10.26
CA TYR A 154 -21.57 8.49 -10.41
C TYR A 154 -22.54 7.37 -10.06
N GLU A 155 -23.32 7.54 -8.99
CA GLU A 155 -24.27 6.56 -8.48
C GLU A 155 -25.45 6.31 -9.43
N LEU A 156 -25.67 7.21 -10.39
CA LEU A 156 -26.75 7.13 -11.39
C LEU A 156 -26.29 6.53 -12.73
N LEU A 157 -24.98 6.30 -12.88
CA LEU A 157 -24.40 5.73 -14.09
C LEU A 157 -24.73 4.24 -14.23
N SER A 158 -24.61 3.73 -15.45
CA SER A 158 -24.67 2.28 -15.70
C SER A 158 -23.48 1.58 -15.04
N GLU A 159 -23.62 0.28 -14.76
CA GLU A 159 -22.51 -0.52 -14.21
C GLU A 159 -21.28 -0.51 -15.14
N GLU A 160 -21.49 -0.44 -16.46
CA GLU A 160 -20.42 -0.36 -17.46
C GLU A 160 -19.66 0.96 -17.36
N ASP A 161 -20.37 2.09 -17.28
CA ASP A 161 -19.75 3.42 -17.14
C ASP A 161 -19.05 3.57 -15.78
N GLN A 162 -19.63 3.04 -14.70
CA GLN A 162 -19.00 3.01 -13.38
C GLN A 162 -17.69 2.23 -13.42
N PHE A 163 -17.70 1.06 -14.08
CA PHE A 163 -16.50 0.25 -14.28
C PHE A 163 -15.44 1.00 -15.09
N GLU A 164 -15.82 1.71 -16.16
CA GLU A 164 -14.86 2.52 -16.93
C GLU A 164 -14.21 3.63 -16.10
N ILE A 165 -14.99 4.29 -15.23
CA ILE A 165 -14.49 5.32 -14.32
C ILE A 165 -13.52 4.72 -13.29
N GLU A 166 -13.86 3.58 -12.68
CA GLU A 166 -12.96 2.94 -11.70
C GLU A 166 -11.66 2.45 -12.34
N ASP A 167 -11.70 1.90 -13.56
CA ASP A 167 -10.51 1.53 -14.33
C ASP A 167 -9.62 2.75 -14.60
N GLU A 168 -10.21 3.88 -15.00
CA GLU A 168 -9.47 5.13 -15.20
C GLU A 168 -8.87 5.66 -13.91
N ILE A 169 -9.61 5.64 -12.79
CA ILE A 169 -9.11 6.03 -11.47
C ILE A 169 -7.94 5.14 -11.04
N LEU A 170 -8.00 3.83 -11.30
CA LEU A 170 -6.92 2.90 -11.01
C LEU A 170 -5.64 3.27 -11.79
N LEU A 171 -5.75 3.46 -13.11
CA LEU A 171 -4.61 3.86 -13.94
C LEU A 171 -4.04 5.23 -13.53
N TRP A 172 -4.92 6.17 -13.23
CA TRP A 172 -4.53 7.49 -12.76
C TRP A 172 -3.81 7.41 -11.41
N ASN A 173 -4.34 6.65 -10.45
CA ASN A 173 -3.72 6.43 -9.14
C ASN A 173 -2.34 5.78 -9.29
N ALA A 174 -2.20 4.77 -10.14
CA ALA A 174 -0.90 4.15 -10.42
C ALA A 174 0.10 5.18 -10.98
N SER A 175 -0.35 6.09 -11.85
CA SER A 175 0.50 7.17 -12.36
C SER A 175 0.96 8.12 -11.23
N LYS A 176 0.07 8.39 -10.26
CA LYS A 176 0.38 9.25 -9.10
C LYS A 176 1.26 8.57 -8.06
N VAL A 177 1.13 7.25 -7.89
CA VAL A 177 2.06 6.46 -7.09
C VAL A 177 3.47 6.57 -7.67
N ALA A 178 3.62 6.38 -8.97
CA ALA A 178 4.92 6.52 -9.63
C ALA A 178 5.49 7.95 -9.48
N PHE A 179 4.63 8.97 -9.54
CA PHE A 179 5.02 10.36 -9.27
C PHE A 179 5.46 10.58 -7.81
N ILE A 180 4.75 10.03 -6.82
CA ILE A 180 5.13 10.06 -5.40
C ILE A 180 6.51 9.43 -5.23
N GLN A 181 6.74 8.28 -5.87
CA GLN A 181 7.99 7.54 -5.81
C GLN A 181 9.15 8.32 -6.46
N SER A 182 8.98 8.80 -7.69
CA SER A 182 10.03 9.50 -8.44
C SER A 182 10.40 10.84 -7.80
N LYS A 183 9.42 11.56 -7.23
CA LYS A 183 9.65 12.84 -6.52
C LYS A 183 9.92 12.69 -5.04
N ARG A 184 9.83 11.47 -4.49
CA ARG A 184 9.97 11.17 -3.05
C ARG A 184 9.14 12.11 -2.18
N LEU A 185 7.85 12.23 -2.50
CA LEU A 185 6.99 13.18 -1.81
C LEU A 185 6.85 12.80 -0.33
N ASN A 186 6.99 13.82 0.53
CA ASN A 186 6.57 13.73 1.92
C ASN A 186 5.08 14.09 2.05
N ILE A 187 4.51 13.87 3.24
CA ILE A 187 3.09 14.09 3.52
C ILE A 187 2.67 15.53 3.20
N SER A 188 3.44 16.53 3.62
CA SER A 188 3.11 17.95 3.40
C SER A 188 3.06 18.31 1.92
N ASN A 189 4.02 17.83 1.13
CA ASN A 189 4.06 18.08 -0.31
C ASN A 189 2.96 17.31 -1.04
N ALA A 190 2.68 16.07 -0.63
CA ALA A 190 1.58 15.27 -1.16
C ALA A 190 0.24 15.97 -0.90
N LYS A 191 0.00 16.41 0.35
CA LYS A 191 -1.19 17.17 0.74
C LYS A 191 -1.37 18.43 -0.11
N LYS A 192 -0.31 19.21 -0.33
CA LYS A 192 -0.36 20.41 -1.18
C LYS A 192 -0.70 20.05 -2.63
N HIS A 193 -0.03 19.04 -3.18
CA HIS A 193 -0.23 18.63 -4.58
C HIS A 193 -1.64 18.10 -4.82
N PHE A 194 -2.07 17.12 -4.04
CA PHE A 194 -3.38 16.49 -4.18
C PHE A 194 -4.51 17.42 -3.74
N GLY A 195 -4.30 18.26 -2.72
CA GLY A 195 -5.24 19.31 -2.35
C GLY A 195 -5.53 20.28 -3.50
N SER A 196 -4.49 20.73 -4.23
CA SER A 196 -4.70 21.59 -5.40
C SER A 196 -5.47 20.93 -6.54
N LEU A 197 -5.36 19.60 -6.69
CA LEU A 197 -6.13 18.85 -7.69
C LEU A 197 -7.61 18.77 -7.29
N ILE A 198 -7.88 18.48 -6.01
CA ILE A 198 -9.24 18.47 -5.46
C ILE A 198 -9.89 19.85 -5.65
N GLU A 199 -9.20 20.93 -5.29
CA GLU A 199 -9.70 22.30 -5.48
C GLU A 199 -10.05 22.60 -6.95
N ASN A 200 -9.21 22.15 -7.90
CA ASN A 200 -9.48 22.34 -9.33
C ASN A 200 -10.69 21.53 -9.82
N TRP A 201 -10.86 20.32 -9.32
CA TRP A 201 -12.02 19.47 -9.67
C TRP A 201 -13.31 19.96 -9.02
N ASP A 202 -13.26 20.45 -7.79
CA ASP A 202 -14.43 21.01 -7.12
C ASP A 202 -14.82 22.38 -7.68
N ALA A 203 -13.86 23.13 -8.23
CA ALA A 203 -14.13 24.37 -8.97
C ALA A 203 -14.65 24.13 -10.39
N HIS A 204 -14.66 22.88 -10.87
CA HIS A 204 -15.20 22.54 -12.18
C HIS A 204 -16.70 22.88 -12.25
N ASN A 205 -17.09 23.63 -13.28
CA ASN A 205 -18.49 23.98 -13.52
C ASN A 205 -19.07 23.16 -14.68
N PRO A 206 -19.91 22.14 -14.42
CA PRO A 206 -20.46 21.28 -15.46
C PRO A 206 -21.27 22.03 -16.52
N ALA A 207 -21.87 23.17 -16.16
CA ALA A 207 -22.67 23.98 -17.10
C ALA A 207 -21.83 24.64 -18.19
N GLU A 208 -20.57 24.99 -17.90
CA GLU A 208 -19.63 25.56 -18.88
C GLU A 208 -19.16 24.51 -19.88
N ASP A 209 -18.85 23.29 -19.43
CA ASP A 209 -18.50 22.17 -20.31
C ASP A 209 -19.68 21.77 -21.20
N LYS A 210 -20.92 21.82 -20.70
CA LYS A 210 -22.12 21.52 -21.50
C LYS A 210 -22.30 22.47 -22.68
N ALA A 211 -21.89 23.74 -22.55
CA ALA A 211 -21.89 24.69 -23.66
C ALA A 211 -20.78 24.39 -24.68
N LEU A 212 -19.63 23.87 -24.24
CA LEU A 212 -18.50 23.46 -25.09
C LEU A 212 -18.75 22.13 -25.82
N ARG A 213 -19.50 21.20 -25.20
CA ARG A 213 -19.91 19.92 -25.80
C ARG A 213 -20.76 20.07 -27.07
N LEU A 214 -21.32 21.25 -27.36
CA LEU A 214 -21.95 21.54 -28.65
C LEU A 214 -20.96 21.46 -29.83
N PHE A 215 -19.66 21.50 -29.55
CA PHE A 215 -18.59 21.56 -30.55
C PHE A 215 -17.59 20.40 -30.46
N VAL A 216 -17.78 19.47 -29.52
CA VAL A 216 -16.86 18.35 -29.25
C VAL A 216 -17.65 17.06 -29.05
N ASP A 217 -17.17 15.96 -29.63
CA ASP A 217 -17.69 14.62 -29.42
C ASP A 217 -17.28 14.09 -28.02
N PRO A 218 -18.24 13.89 -27.09
CA PRO A 218 -17.93 13.49 -25.71
C PRO A 218 -17.22 12.14 -25.62
N ASP A 219 -17.59 11.18 -26.47
CA ASP A 219 -16.98 9.85 -26.50
C ASP A 219 -15.51 9.96 -26.90
N LYS A 220 -15.22 10.83 -27.87
CA LYS A 220 -13.85 11.12 -28.28
C LYS A 220 -13.05 11.81 -27.18
N GLU A 221 -13.64 12.76 -26.45
CA GLU A 221 -12.97 13.45 -25.34
C GLU A 221 -12.60 12.48 -24.21
N TRP A 222 -13.50 11.55 -23.89
CA TRP A 222 -13.26 10.50 -22.90
C TRP A 222 -12.15 9.54 -23.34
N ILE A 223 -12.19 9.05 -24.58
CA ILE A 223 -11.14 8.21 -25.15
C ILE A 223 -9.78 8.93 -25.12
N ASP A 224 -9.74 10.20 -25.49
CA ASP A 224 -8.50 11.00 -25.49
C ASP A 224 -8.02 11.32 -24.06
N HIS A 225 -8.91 11.41 -23.07
CA HIS A 225 -8.55 11.47 -21.66
C HIS A 225 -7.86 10.18 -21.20
N ARG A 226 -8.50 9.03 -21.37
CA ARG A 226 -7.93 7.72 -20.98
C ARG A 226 -6.59 7.45 -21.66
N ARG A 227 -6.47 7.80 -22.95
CA ARG A 227 -5.19 7.73 -23.69
C ARG A 227 -4.10 8.59 -23.05
N ARG A 228 -4.42 9.81 -22.61
CA ARG A 228 -3.45 10.68 -21.93
C ARG A 228 -3.03 10.12 -20.57
N THR A 229 -3.96 9.59 -19.79
CA THR A 229 -3.64 8.95 -18.51
C THR A 229 -2.74 7.74 -18.70
N ARG A 230 -3.05 6.87 -19.67
CA ARG A 230 -2.20 5.71 -20.01
C ARG A 230 -0.81 6.13 -20.49
N ALA A 231 -0.71 7.17 -21.32
CA ALA A 231 0.57 7.69 -21.79
C ALA A 231 1.41 8.30 -20.65
N GLU A 232 0.77 9.02 -19.72
CA GLU A 232 1.43 9.55 -18.53
C GLU A 232 1.91 8.40 -17.62
N LEU A 233 1.08 7.38 -17.37
CA LEU A 233 1.49 6.20 -16.62
C LEU A 233 2.71 5.53 -17.26
N LYS A 234 2.68 5.27 -18.57
CA LYS A 234 3.83 4.70 -19.31
C LYS A 234 5.11 5.52 -19.12
N LYS A 235 5.02 6.84 -19.24
CA LYS A 235 6.14 7.74 -19.00
C LYS A 235 6.66 7.63 -17.56
N ARG A 236 5.76 7.58 -16.58
CA ARG A 236 6.11 7.46 -15.16
C ARG A 236 6.75 6.12 -14.82
N ILE A 237 6.31 5.02 -15.45
CA ILE A 237 6.93 3.69 -15.30
C ILE A 237 8.39 3.75 -15.74
N GLN A 238 8.69 4.41 -16.86
CA GLN A 238 10.06 4.60 -17.31
C GLN A 238 10.89 5.39 -16.29
N GLU A 239 10.33 6.48 -15.72
CA GLU A 239 11.00 7.23 -14.64
C GLU A 239 11.27 6.35 -13.41
N VAL A 240 10.37 5.43 -13.08
CA VAL A 240 10.55 4.49 -11.96
C VAL A 240 11.62 3.43 -12.28
N SER A 241 11.75 3.00 -13.54
CA SER A 241 12.76 1.99 -13.91
C SER A 241 14.20 2.47 -13.74
N GLU A 242 14.39 3.79 -13.79
CA GLU A 242 15.67 4.44 -13.57
C GLU A 242 16.01 4.56 -12.07
N LEU A 243 15.07 4.24 -11.17
CA LEU A 243 15.30 4.27 -9.73
C LEU A 243 16.08 3.04 -9.26
N THR A 244 17.13 3.27 -8.48
CA THR A 244 18.01 2.19 -7.99
C THR A 244 17.62 1.64 -6.61
N THR A 245 16.37 1.79 -6.16
CA THR A 245 15.93 1.32 -4.83
C THR A 245 15.45 -0.13 -4.88
N SER A 246 15.62 -0.89 -3.80
CA SER A 246 15.19 -2.30 -3.73
C SER A 246 13.69 -2.49 -3.92
N SER A 247 12.89 -1.51 -3.49
CA SER A 247 11.44 -1.48 -3.73
C SER A 247 11.05 -1.07 -5.15
N ALA A 248 11.99 -0.55 -5.97
CA ALA A 248 11.68 -0.09 -7.33
C ALA A 248 11.28 -1.25 -8.24
N PHE A 249 11.96 -2.41 -8.16
CA PHE A 249 11.65 -3.55 -9.02
C PHE A 249 10.25 -4.12 -8.76
N ARG A 250 9.87 -4.34 -7.50
CA ARG A 250 8.50 -4.78 -7.16
C ARG A 250 7.46 -3.73 -7.57
N SER A 251 7.76 -2.45 -7.37
CA SER A 251 6.91 -1.34 -7.84
C SER A 251 6.70 -1.36 -9.36
N LEU A 252 7.74 -1.68 -10.15
CA LEU A 252 7.64 -1.78 -11.60
C LEU A 252 6.73 -2.94 -12.02
N GLN A 253 6.85 -4.09 -11.36
CA GLN A 253 5.97 -5.24 -11.61
C GLN A 253 4.50 -4.87 -11.37
N LEU A 254 4.22 -4.24 -10.21
CA LEU A 254 2.87 -3.76 -9.89
C LEU A 254 2.35 -2.75 -10.93
N HIS A 255 3.19 -1.82 -11.40
CA HIS A 255 2.75 -0.86 -12.42
C HIS A 255 2.40 -1.52 -13.75
N ILE A 256 3.11 -2.56 -14.14
CA ILE A 256 2.83 -3.31 -15.37
C ILE A 256 1.56 -4.15 -15.21
N GLU A 257 1.37 -4.77 -14.03
CA GLU A 257 0.14 -5.50 -13.70
C GLU A 257 -1.09 -4.60 -13.72
N VAL A 258 -0.99 -3.37 -13.19
CA VAL A 258 -2.07 -2.38 -13.26
C VAL A 258 -2.28 -1.87 -14.68
N MET A 259 -1.20 -1.57 -15.42
CA MET A 259 -1.30 -1.04 -16.77
C MET A 259 -1.92 -2.05 -17.75
N LYS A 260 -1.71 -3.35 -17.53
CA LYS A 260 -2.13 -4.45 -18.44
C LYS A 260 -1.75 -4.12 -19.89
N PRO A 261 -0.45 -4.08 -20.23
CA PRO A 261 0.01 -3.70 -21.56
C PRO A 261 -0.58 -4.61 -22.64
N ASN A 262 -0.97 -4.03 -23.76
CA ASN A 262 -1.36 -4.81 -24.93
C ASN A 262 -0.12 -5.44 -25.61
N SER A 263 -0.32 -6.24 -26.67
CA SER A 263 0.77 -6.93 -27.39
C SER A 263 1.89 -5.99 -27.84
N ASP A 264 1.53 -4.77 -28.24
CA ASP A 264 2.47 -3.80 -28.80
C ASP A 264 3.27 -3.08 -27.69
N GLU A 265 2.65 -2.92 -26.52
CA GLU A 265 3.29 -2.35 -25.33
C GLU A 265 4.11 -3.37 -24.54
N ALA A 266 3.79 -4.66 -24.66
CA ALA A 266 4.42 -5.73 -23.89
C ALA A 266 5.94 -5.80 -24.11
N GLY A 267 6.41 -5.64 -25.35
CA GLY A 267 7.84 -5.64 -25.67
C GLY A 267 8.60 -4.51 -24.96
N VAL A 268 8.05 -3.29 -25.00
CA VAL A 268 8.64 -2.13 -24.32
C VAL A 268 8.64 -2.34 -22.79
N MET A 269 7.55 -2.88 -22.23
CA MET A 269 7.46 -3.12 -20.79
C MET A 269 8.42 -4.20 -20.30
N LEU A 270 8.66 -5.25 -21.11
CA LEU A 270 9.67 -6.26 -20.83
C LEU A 270 11.07 -5.66 -20.85
N GLU A 271 11.40 -4.85 -21.85
CA GLU A 271 12.69 -4.13 -21.90
C GLU A 271 12.87 -3.22 -20.67
N THR A 272 11.83 -2.48 -20.27
CA THR A 272 11.86 -1.64 -19.07
C THR A 272 12.08 -2.45 -17.78
N LEU A 273 11.47 -3.64 -17.66
CA LEU A 273 11.71 -4.56 -16.55
C LEU A 273 13.14 -5.10 -16.53
N GLU A 274 13.66 -5.52 -17.69
CA GLU A 274 15.03 -6.02 -17.82
C GLU A 274 16.06 -4.95 -17.47
N GLN A 275 15.84 -3.72 -17.92
CA GLN A 275 16.68 -2.56 -17.55
C GLN A 275 16.67 -2.32 -16.03
N GLY A 276 15.48 -2.27 -15.43
CA GLY A 276 15.34 -2.11 -13.98
C GLY A 276 16.02 -3.24 -13.19
N MET A 277 15.89 -4.49 -13.66
CA MET A 277 16.54 -5.65 -13.07
C MET A 277 18.07 -5.57 -13.16
N GLY A 278 18.61 -5.20 -14.32
CA GLY A 278 20.04 -5.03 -14.53
C GLY A 278 20.66 -3.96 -13.62
N MET A 279 19.98 -2.81 -13.48
CA MET A 279 20.41 -1.74 -12.58
C MET A 279 20.38 -2.16 -11.11
N PHE A 280 19.37 -2.94 -10.70
CA PHE A 280 19.28 -3.48 -9.35
C PHE A 280 20.42 -4.49 -9.07
N GLN A 281 20.68 -5.41 -9.99
CA GLN A 281 21.75 -6.41 -9.86
C GLN A 281 23.14 -5.77 -9.79
N ASP A 282 23.44 -4.76 -10.62
CA ASP A 282 24.72 -4.05 -10.59
C ASP A 282 24.94 -3.33 -9.24
N LYS A 283 23.89 -2.69 -8.70
CA LYS A 283 23.98 -2.06 -7.38
C LYS A 283 24.17 -3.07 -6.25
N PHE A 284 23.46 -4.19 -6.27
CA PHE A 284 23.65 -5.25 -5.29
C PHE A 284 25.08 -5.81 -5.35
N SER A 285 25.60 -6.02 -6.55
CA SER A 285 26.98 -6.46 -6.78
C SER A 285 27.99 -5.46 -6.18
N LYS A 286 27.77 -4.15 -6.37
CA LYS A 286 28.60 -3.08 -5.79
C LYS A 286 28.48 -2.97 -4.27
N VAL A 287 27.29 -3.17 -3.70
CA VAL A 287 27.08 -3.16 -2.24
C VAL A 287 27.74 -4.38 -1.60
N VAL A 288 27.63 -5.56 -2.20
CA VAL A 288 28.30 -6.79 -1.72
C VAL A 288 29.82 -6.65 -1.84
N ALA A 289 30.32 -6.11 -2.95
CA ALA A 289 31.75 -5.82 -3.11
C ALA A 289 32.24 -4.77 -2.10
N GLY A 290 31.46 -3.72 -1.83
CA GLY A 290 31.80 -2.67 -0.86
C GLY A 290 31.74 -3.14 0.60
N ALA A 291 30.77 -3.99 0.96
CA ALA A 291 30.68 -4.61 2.29
C ALA A 291 31.82 -5.62 2.52
N GLY A 292 32.27 -6.31 1.46
CA GLY A 292 33.44 -7.18 1.48
C GLY A 292 34.77 -6.43 1.72
N VAL A 293 34.83 -5.12 1.46
CA VAL A 293 36.03 -4.30 1.71
C VAL A 293 36.05 -3.72 3.14
N VAL A 294 34.91 -3.53 3.79
CA VAL A 294 34.84 -3.02 5.18
C VAL A 294 35.12 -4.12 6.21
N ALA A 295 34.98 -5.40 5.86
CA ALA A 295 35.26 -6.52 6.75
C ALA A 295 36.76 -6.89 6.90
N VAL A 296 37.68 -6.25 6.15
CA VAL A 296 39.11 -6.66 6.11
C VAL A 296 40.07 -5.68 6.80
N LEU A 297 39.59 -4.61 7.45
CA LEU A 297 40.47 -3.63 8.14
C LEU A 297 40.20 -3.45 9.64
N LYS A 298 39.72 -4.50 10.31
CA LYS A 298 39.69 -4.58 11.79
C LYS A 298 40.22 -5.94 12.30
N THR A 299 41.36 -6.35 11.79
CA THR A 299 42.24 -7.25 12.52
C THR A 299 43.63 -6.66 12.52
N ASP A 300 44.24 -6.67 13.69
CA ASP A 300 45.62 -6.35 14.02
C ASP A 300 45.95 -4.88 14.30
N LYS A 301 45.94 -4.56 15.59
CA LYS A 301 47.16 -4.15 16.30
C LYS A 301 47.07 -4.48 17.79
N HIS A 302 47.96 -5.38 18.21
CA HIS A 302 48.46 -5.50 19.58
C HIS A 302 49.12 -4.20 20.04
#